data_AF-A0A067G9P7-F1
#
_entry.id   AF-A0A067G9P7-F1
#
_cell.length_a   1.000
_cell.length_b   1.000
_cell.length_c   1.000
_cell.angle_alpha   90.00
_cell.angle_beta   90.00
_cell.angle_gamma   90.00
#
_symmetry.space_group_name_H-M   'P 1'
#
loop_
_entity.id
_entity.type
_entity.pdbx_description
1 polymer ?
#
loop_
_entity_poly.entity_id
_entity_poly.type
_entity_poly.pdbx_seq_one_letter_code
_entity_poly.pdbx_strand_id
1 'polypeptide(L)'
;MAYGGLQEFLREQKSEFTANLVRSRVLPLYSVSVCLPYLVASANWILGELASCLPEDISADVYSSLLKALQMLDKGDTSCYPVRASAAGAIVGLLENDYMPPEWYPLLQVIVGRIGYEDEENSILFELLSSVVGAANENVADHIPYIVSSLVAAISKHMHPSSEPWPQVVERGFAALALMAQSWENFLREEVELDQSSGKWESGQAAIAKAFSALLQQAWLTHIQPLECEVSAPPSCIDDSSMLLRSIILSVSERNVIEELKLSELLLVWADLIGDWHAWEETEDLSVFDCIKEIVNLHSKYELKNFIVRQMPPPPAPPVPPQSIIEGIGAFLSEAILQYPSATWRACSCVHTLLHVPKYSFETEGVKQSLTISFSCAAFSRFRAIQSKPSSLWKPVVLAISSCYLCYPAVVEGILKKDEDGGFALWGSALAFLCSSSLEPRLSLESEIKLAVLTLAKVVERLLGLGNPGSSLLQDCYASLMEAAVQLKEVQEDEENDEGDDEEAEDKEDDNEESEDDDEDSEGDECEETEEEFLERYAKAAVNLENNTLVEEGDVEDQEHDIELGSLDEVDQLKVVASSIERYHNVIMQGQTLSSQLISKFLKAYPQLTYLLLHS
;
A
#
# COMPACT_ATOMS: atom_id res chain seq x y z
N MET A 1 -29.93 24.76 14.51
CA MET A 1 -30.84 24.08 15.48
C MET A 1 -32.21 23.69 14.88
N ALA A 2 -32.37 23.45 13.57
CA ALA A 2 -33.71 23.12 13.01
C ALA A 2 -33.78 21.94 12.04
N TYR A 3 -32.67 21.48 11.44
CA TYR A 3 -32.69 20.42 10.44
C TYR A 3 -32.41 19.02 11.01
N GLY A 4 -31.49 18.87 11.98
CA GLY A 4 -31.34 17.61 12.72
C GLY A 4 -32.66 17.18 13.40
N GLY A 5 -33.37 18.13 14.03
CA GLY A 5 -34.70 17.86 14.58
C GLY A 5 -35.78 17.57 13.53
N LEU A 6 -35.61 18.01 12.29
CA LEU A 6 -36.51 17.63 11.18
C LEU A 6 -36.21 16.20 10.69
N GLN A 7 -34.93 15.83 10.56
CA GLN A 7 -34.52 14.47 10.23
C GLN A 7 -35.00 13.49 11.31
N GLU A 8 -34.76 13.78 12.59
CA GLU A 8 -35.25 13.00 13.72
C GLU A 8 -36.78 12.83 13.66
N PHE A 9 -37.51 13.93 13.48
CA PHE A 9 -38.96 13.89 13.35
C PHE A 9 -39.42 13.03 12.16
N LEU A 10 -38.79 13.16 11.00
CA LEU A 10 -39.16 12.42 9.78
C LEU A 10 -38.81 10.93 9.88
N ARG A 11 -37.72 10.56 10.58
CA ARG A 11 -37.38 9.16 10.89
C ARG A 11 -38.44 8.51 11.80
N GLU A 12 -39.06 9.27 12.69
CA GLU A 12 -40.17 8.79 13.53
C GLU A 12 -41.51 8.67 12.79
N GLN A 13 -41.64 9.27 11.60
CA GLN A 13 -42.87 9.19 10.81
C GLN A 13 -42.89 7.93 9.92
N LYS A 14 -44.10 7.56 9.46
CA LYS A 14 -44.25 6.53 8.43
C LYS A 14 -43.59 6.98 7.13
N SER A 15 -42.94 6.05 6.42
CA SER A 15 -42.29 6.31 5.12
C SER A 15 -43.21 7.05 4.12
N GLU A 16 -44.49 6.66 4.05
CA GLU A 16 -45.50 7.32 3.21
C GLU A 16 -45.64 8.83 3.47
N PHE A 17 -45.43 9.28 4.70
CA PHE A 17 -45.51 10.70 5.05
C PHE A 17 -44.39 11.49 4.36
N THR A 18 -43.16 11.02 4.48
CA THR A 18 -42.00 11.64 3.83
C THR A 18 -42.11 11.58 2.31
N ALA A 19 -42.51 10.42 1.75
CA ALA A 19 -42.75 10.29 0.31
C ALA A 19 -43.81 11.29 -0.20
N ASN A 20 -44.93 11.44 0.52
CA ASN A 20 -45.99 12.40 0.15
C ASN A 20 -45.50 13.86 0.23
N LEU A 21 -44.70 14.20 1.24
CA LEU A 21 -44.12 15.53 1.37
C LEU A 21 -43.20 15.85 0.17
N VAL A 22 -42.29 14.93 -0.16
CA VAL A 22 -41.36 15.08 -1.27
C VAL A 22 -42.09 15.16 -2.62
N ARG A 23 -43.02 14.24 -2.89
CA ARG A 23 -43.84 14.22 -4.12
C ARG A 23 -44.70 15.47 -4.30
N SER A 24 -45.26 16.03 -3.21
CA SER A 24 -46.18 17.16 -3.30
C SER A 24 -45.50 18.53 -3.24
N ARG A 25 -44.32 18.65 -2.63
CA ARG A 25 -43.67 19.95 -2.37
C ARG A 25 -42.31 20.12 -3.03
N VAL A 26 -41.53 19.06 -3.19
CA VAL A 26 -40.14 19.14 -3.66
C VAL A 26 -40.05 18.80 -5.14
N LEU A 27 -40.45 17.58 -5.54
CA LEU A 27 -40.36 17.11 -6.93
C LEU A 27 -41.08 18.00 -7.97
N PRO A 28 -42.22 18.65 -7.66
CA PRO A 28 -42.86 19.54 -8.63
C PRO A 28 -41.97 20.70 -9.06
N LEU A 29 -41.02 21.15 -8.24
CA LEU A 29 -40.14 22.31 -8.53
C LEU A 29 -39.26 22.08 -9.76
N TYR A 30 -38.95 20.83 -10.10
CA TYR A 30 -38.15 20.44 -11.27
C TYR A 30 -38.93 20.46 -12.58
N SER A 31 -40.27 20.49 -12.51
CA SER A 31 -41.16 20.43 -13.67
C SER A 31 -41.77 21.79 -14.05
N VAL A 32 -41.56 22.83 -13.24
CA VAL A 32 -42.11 24.17 -13.51
C VAL A 32 -41.29 24.87 -14.59
N SER A 33 -41.96 25.28 -15.67
CA SER A 33 -41.34 25.93 -16.85
C SER A 33 -40.59 27.23 -16.53
N VAL A 34 -41.05 27.98 -15.51
CA VAL A 34 -40.41 29.20 -15.00
C VAL A 34 -40.14 29.04 -13.51
N CYS A 35 -39.20 28.16 -13.15
CA CYS A 35 -38.66 28.08 -11.80
C CYS A 35 -37.39 28.94 -11.69
N LEU A 36 -37.24 29.65 -10.57
CA LEU A 36 -36.04 30.42 -10.29
C LEU A 36 -34.92 29.47 -9.86
N PRO A 37 -33.68 29.61 -10.37
CA PRO A 37 -32.59 28.65 -10.10
C PRO A 37 -32.37 28.39 -8.61
N TYR A 38 -32.48 29.40 -7.75
CA TYR A 38 -32.32 29.22 -6.31
C TYR A 38 -33.37 28.29 -5.68
N LEU A 39 -34.60 28.22 -6.21
CA LEU A 39 -35.63 27.31 -5.70
C LEU A 39 -35.31 25.86 -6.05
N VAL A 40 -34.81 25.62 -7.26
CA VAL A 40 -34.35 24.28 -7.67
C VAL A 40 -33.10 23.91 -6.88
N ALA A 41 -32.17 24.84 -6.69
CA ALA A 41 -30.97 24.59 -5.91
C ALA A 41 -31.28 24.23 -4.45
N SER A 42 -32.25 24.91 -3.81
CA SER A 42 -32.75 24.54 -2.48
C SER A 42 -33.48 23.21 -2.47
N ALA A 43 -34.20 22.87 -3.54
CA ALA A 43 -34.84 21.56 -3.67
C ALA A 43 -33.81 20.43 -3.73
N ASN A 44 -32.71 20.61 -4.47
CA ASN A 44 -31.61 19.64 -4.51
C ASN A 44 -31.03 19.44 -3.11
N TRP A 45 -30.69 20.54 -2.42
CA TRP A 45 -30.12 20.48 -1.08
C TRP A 45 -31.03 19.74 -0.09
N ILE A 46 -32.35 20.02 -0.11
CA ILE A 46 -33.33 19.29 0.72
C ILE A 46 -33.30 17.78 0.44
N LEU A 47 -33.16 17.35 -0.82
CA LEU A 47 -33.10 15.93 -1.15
C LEU A 47 -31.84 15.28 -0.60
N GLY A 48 -30.68 15.94 -0.70
CA GLY A 48 -29.42 15.44 -0.14
C GLY A 48 -29.46 15.33 1.39
N GLU A 49 -29.91 16.39 2.07
CA GLU A 49 -29.99 16.42 3.54
C GLU A 49 -30.99 15.40 4.10
N LEU A 50 -32.07 15.11 3.38
CA LEU A 50 -33.09 14.16 3.83
C LEU A 50 -32.80 12.72 3.41
N ALA A 51 -31.63 12.41 2.82
CA ALA A 51 -31.30 11.10 2.27
C ALA A 51 -31.67 9.92 3.19
N SER A 52 -31.23 9.95 4.45
CA SER A 52 -31.54 8.92 5.47
C SER A 52 -33.02 8.77 5.85
N CYS A 53 -33.88 9.68 5.38
CA CYS A 53 -35.32 9.67 5.63
C CYS A 53 -36.13 9.36 4.36
N LEU A 54 -35.48 9.31 3.19
CA LEU A 54 -36.16 9.11 1.91
C LEU A 54 -36.55 7.64 1.74
N PRO A 55 -37.82 7.37 1.42
CA PRO A 55 -38.23 6.01 1.04
C PRO A 55 -37.63 5.57 -0.30
N GLU A 56 -37.34 4.28 -0.44
CA GLU A 56 -36.82 3.71 -1.70
C GLU A 56 -37.82 3.82 -2.87
N ASP A 57 -39.13 3.85 -2.61
CA ASP A 57 -40.18 3.88 -3.64
C ASP A 57 -40.23 5.19 -4.46
N ILE A 58 -39.51 6.23 -4.03
CA ILE A 58 -39.34 7.49 -4.75
C ILE A 58 -37.95 7.68 -5.35
N SER A 59 -37.04 6.70 -5.21
CA SER A 59 -35.63 6.81 -5.63
C SER A 59 -35.50 7.20 -7.10
N ALA A 60 -36.23 6.53 -7.99
CA ALA A 60 -36.24 6.83 -9.42
C ALA A 60 -36.65 8.28 -9.71
N ASP A 61 -37.66 8.80 -9.01
CA ASP A 61 -38.14 10.17 -9.20
C ASP A 61 -37.13 11.21 -8.69
N VAL A 62 -36.50 10.92 -7.55
CA VAL A 62 -35.46 11.75 -6.93
C VAL A 62 -34.24 11.85 -7.85
N TYR A 63 -33.67 10.72 -8.25
CA TYR A 63 -32.50 10.67 -9.13
C TYR A 63 -32.78 11.28 -10.51
N SER A 64 -33.93 10.99 -11.13
CA SER A 64 -34.35 11.64 -12.39
C SER A 64 -34.45 13.17 -12.25
N SER A 65 -34.91 13.67 -11.11
CA SER A 65 -35.03 15.12 -10.86
C SER A 65 -33.66 15.78 -10.68
N LEU A 66 -32.77 15.15 -9.91
CA LEU A 66 -31.39 15.62 -9.71
C LEU A 66 -30.59 15.58 -11.02
N LEU A 67 -30.76 14.53 -11.83
CA LEU A 67 -30.15 14.45 -13.16
C LEU A 67 -30.61 15.57 -14.11
N LYS A 68 -31.90 15.91 -14.08
CA LYS A 68 -32.42 17.08 -14.83
C LYS A 68 -31.83 18.39 -14.32
N ALA A 69 -31.62 18.51 -13.01
CA ALA A 69 -31.00 19.69 -12.42
C ALA A 69 -29.52 19.81 -12.80
N LEU A 70 -28.78 18.70 -12.82
CA LEU A 70 -27.37 18.64 -13.21
C LEU A 70 -27.16 19.03 -14.69
N GLN A 71 -28.14 18.76 -15.56
CA GLN A 71 -28.12 19.13 -16.98
C GLN A 71 -28.72 20.52 -17.27
N MET A 72 -29.18 21.25 -16.25
CA MET A 72 -29.91 22.49 -16.47
C MET A 72 -29.00 23.57 -17.05
N LEU A 73 -29.25 24.00 -18.29
CA LEU A 73 -28.46 25.03 -18.95
C LEU A 73 -28.78 26.44 -18.43
N ASP A 74 -27.82 27.34 -18.59
CA ASP A 74 -27.97 28.77 -18.27
C ASP A 74 -29.10 29.42 -19.09
N LYS A 75 -29.86 30.30 -18.44
CA LYS A 75 -31.01 30.97 -19.04
C LYS A 75 -30.68 32.44 -19.28
N GLY A 76 -30.16 32.75 -20.48
CA GLY A 76 -29.71 34.10 -20.82
C GLY A 76 -28.58 34.54 -19.89
N ASP A 77 -28.75 35.66 -19.20
CA ASP A 77 -27.75 36.18 -18.24
C ASP A 77 -27.83 35.51 -16.84
N THR A 78 -28.75 34.55 -16.65
CA THR A 78 -28.90 33.85 -15.37
C THR A 78 -28.15 32.53 -15.40
N SER A 79 -27.07 32.45 -14.62
CA SER A 79 -26.32 31.21 -14.43
C SER A 79 -27.11 30.19 -13.62
N CYS A 80 -27.12 28.95 -14.12
CA CYS A 80 -27.67 27.79 -13.43
C CYS A 80 -26.58 26.97 -12.70
N TYR A 81 -25.34 27.48 -12.61
CA TYR A 81 -24.26 26.86 -11.85
C TYR A 81 -24.67 26.45 -10.42
N PRO A 82 -25.36 27.30 -9.61
CA PRO A 82 -25.78 26.90 -8.27
C PRO A 82 -26.72 25.70 -8.23
N VAL A 83 -27.52 25.51 -9.29
CA VAL A 83 -28.43 24.35 -9.43
C VAL A 83 -27.62 23.09 -9.70
N ARG A 84 -26.63 23.17 -10.60
CA ARG A 84 -25.79 22.02 -10.97
C ARG A 84 -24.88 21.62 -9.83
N ALA A 85 -24.23 22.59 -9.18
CA ALA A 85 -23.39 22.37 -8.00
C ALA A 85 -24.19 21.75 -6.83
N SER A 86 -25.39 22.26 -6.52
CA SER A 86 -26.20 21.67 -5.45
C SER A 86 -26.82 20.33 -5.83
N ALA A 87 -27.06 20.06 -7.11
CA ALA A 87 -27.48 18.73 -7.58
C ALA A 87 -26.37 17.71 -7.39
N ALA A 88 -25.13 18.07 -7.72
CA ALA A 88 -23.96 17.22 -7.48
C ALA A 88 -23.80 16.90 -5.99
N GLY A 89 -23.80 17.92 -5.12
CA GLY A 89 -23.72 17.71 -3.67
C GLY A 89 -24.88 16.89 -3.11
N ALA A 90 -26.10 17.05 -3.64
CA ALA A 90 -27.24 16.23 -3.23
C ALA A 90 -27.08 14.76 -3.61
N ILE A 91 -26.53 14.46 -4.79
CA ILE A 91 -26.26 13.08 -5.20
C ILE A 91 -25.20 12.45 -4.30
N VAL A 92 -24.12 13.18 -3.99
CA VAL A 92 -23.09 12.70 -3.05
C VAL A 92 -23.72 12.37 -1.69
N GLY A 93 -24.51 13.29 -1.12
CA GLY A 93 -25.18 13.05 0.16
C GLY A 93 -26.17 11.88 0.14
N LEU A 94 -26.80 11.59 -1.01
CA LEU A 94 -27.64 10.38 -1.15
C LEU A 94 -26.79 9.10 -1.11
N LEU A 95 -25.68 9.07 -1.83
CA LEU A 95 -24.79 7.91 -1.90
C LEU A 95 -24.12 7.61 -0.55
N GLU A 96 -23.68 8.65 0.18
CA GLU A 96 -23.11 8.52 1.53
C GLU A 96 -24.10 7.98 2.57
N ASN A 97 -25.40 8.02 2.29
CA ASN A 97 -26.47 7.51 3.16
C ASN A 97 -27.08 6.21 2.61
N ASP A 98 -26.33 5.47 1.79
CA ASP A 98 -26.74 4.22 1.16
C ASP A 98 -28.02 4.31 0.30
N TYR A 99 -28.42 5.51 -0.11
CA TYR A 99 -29.61 5.73 -0.93
C TYR A 99 -29.28 5.58 -2.42
N MET A 100 -29.19 4.34 -2.89
CA MET A 100 -28.66 4.01 -4.22
C MET A 100 -29.60 4.40 -5.38
N PRO A 101 -29.05 4.79 -6.55
CA PRO A 101 -29.86 4.98 -7.75
C PRO A 101 -30.40 3.64 -8.27
N PRO A 102 -31.58 3.63 -8.92
CA PRO A 102 -32.10 2.41 -9.55
C PRO A 102 -31.27 1.96 -10.75
N GLU A 103 -30.58 2.89 -11.43
CA GLU A 103 -29.69 2.62 -12.56
C GLU A 103 -28.47 3.55 -12.49
N TRP A 104 -27.26 2.96 -12.57
CA TRP A 104 -25.99 3.70 -12.50
C TRP A 104 -25.58 4.35 -13.82
N TYR A 105 -25.86 3.69 -14.96
CA TYR A 105 -25.43 4.15 -16.27
C TYR A 105 -25.97 5.55 -16.65
N PRO A 106 -27.26 5.89 -16.45
CA PRO A 106 -27.75 7.24 -16.73
C PRO A 106 -27.03 8.30 -15.89
N LEU A 107 -26.65 7.97 -14.66
CA LEU A 107 -25.89 8.87 -13.80
C LEU A 107 -24.50 9.16 -14.36
N LEU A 108 -23.75 8.10 -14.68
CA LEU A 108 -22.44 8.21 -15.31
C LEU A 108 -22.47 8.98 -16.62
N GLN A 109 -23.44 8.67 -17.50
CA GLN A 109 -23.55 9.30 -18.81
C GLN A 109 -23.73 10.82 -18.70
N VAL A 110 -24.51 11.27 -17.72
CA VAL A 110 -24.76 12.70 -17.50
C VAL A 110 -23.53 13.40 -16.95
N ILE A 111 -22.86 12.80 -15.96
CA ILE A 111 -21.66 13.37 -15.35
C ILE A 111 -20.55 13.50 -16.39
N VAL A 112 -20.22 12.39 -17.07
CA VAL A 112 -19.15 12.34 -18.09
C VAL A 112 -19.47 13.24 -19.28
N GLY A 113 -20.73 13.31 -19.72
CA GLY A 113 -21.15 14.21 -20.80
C GLY A 113 -21.08 15.69 -20.45
N ARG A 114 -21.08 16.06 -19.16
CA ARG A 114 -20.93 17.45 -18.69
C ARG A 114 -19.48 17.84 -18.48
N ILE A 115 -18.61 16.89 -18.11
CA ILE A 115 -17.17 17.15 -17.97
C ILE A 115 -16.60 17.63 -19.31
N GLY A 116 -15.91 18.76 -19.29
CA GLY A 116 -15.34 19.40 -20.48
C GLY A 116 -16.29 20.32 -21.25
N TYR A 117 -17.55 20.46 -20.83
CA TYR A 117 -18.50 21.42 -21.42
C TYR A 117 -18.29 22.84 -20.86
N GLU A 118 -18.28 22.99 -19.54
CA GLU A 118 -18.06 24.25 -18.82
C GLU A 118 -16.92 24.07 -17.81
N ASP A 119 -15.81 24.77 -18.03
CA ASP A 119 -14.56 24.52 -17.29
C ASP A 119 -14.68 24.79 -15.78
N GLU A 120 -15.54 25.72 -15.37
CA GLU A 120 -15.77 26.10 -13.96
C GLU A 120 -16.39 24.98 -13.11
N GLU A 121 -17.01 23.97 -13.74
CA GLU A 121 -17.73 22.90 -13.06
C GLU A 121 -16.95 21.58 -12.98
N ASN A 122 -15.92 21.44 -13.81
CA ASN A 122 -15.23 20.16 -13.97
C ASN A 122 -14.69 19.63 -12.63
N SER A 123 -14.18 20.49 -11.75
CA SER A 123 -13.71 20.09 -10.41
C SER A 123 -14.80 19.42 -9.58
N ILE A 124 -16.03 19.95 -9.59
CA ILE A 124 -17.17 19.39 -8.84
C ILE A 124 -17.65 18.11 -9.50
N LEU A 125 -17.62 18.05 -10.83
CA LEU A 125 -18.05 16.87 -11.58
C LEU A 125 -17.09 15.70 -11.44
N PHE A 126 -15.77 15.94 -11.34
CA PHE A 126 -14.80 14.90 -11.01
C PHE A 126 -14.98 14.36 -9.59
N GLU A 127 -15.23 15.24 -8.62
CA GLU A 127 -15.53 14.82 -7.24
C GLU A 127 -16.80 13.97 -7.17
N LEU A 128 -17.88 14.42 -7.82
CA LEU A 128 -19.12 13.65 -7.95
C LEU A 128 -18.87 12.29 -8.62
N LEU A 129 -18.07 12.27 -9.69
CA LEU A 129 -17.73 11.04 -10.40
C LEU A 129 -16.99 10.05 -9.50
N SER A 130 -16.04 10.51 -8.68
CA SER A 130 -15.36 9.66 -7.68
C SER A 130 -16.36 9.06 -6.69
N SER A 131 -17.28 9.86 -6.13
CA SER A 131 -18.31 9.36 -5.22
C SER A 131 -19.24 8.34 -5.89
N VAL A 132 -19.62 8.57 -7.16
CA VAL A 132 -20.48 7.63 -7.91
C VAL A 132 -19.76 6.32 -8.15
N VAL A 133 -18.50 6.33 -8.59
CA VAL A 133 -17.74 5.10 -8.84
C VAL A 133 -17.47 4.34 -7.54
N GLY A 134 -17.08 5.05 -6.48
CA GLY A 134 -16.83 4.45 -5.18
C GLY A 134 -18.07 3.76 -4.59
N ALA A 135 -19.25 4.38 -4.72
CA ALA A 135 -20.50 3.79 -4.22
C ALA A 135 -21.07 2.68 -5.13
N ALA A 136 -20.81 2.73 -6.43
CA ALA A 136 -21.40 1.78 -7.37
C ALA A 136 -20.76 0.39 -7.34
N ASN A 137 -19.50 0.31 -6.91
CA ASN A 137 -18.71 -0.92 -6.91
C ASN A 137 -18.76 -1.62 -8.29
N GLU A 138 -18.96 -2.94 -8.34
CA GLU A 138 -19.01 -3.75 -9.57
C GLU A 138 -20.03 -3.26 -10.63
N ASN A 139 -21.07 -2.51 -10.22
CA ASN A 139 -22.16 -2.09 -11.12
C ASN A 139 -21.73 -1.16 -12.25
N VAL A 140 -20.52 -0.60 -12.19
CA VAL A 140 -19.98 0.33 -13.19
C VAL A 140 -18.73 -0.19 -13.89
N ALA A 141 -18.25 -1.39 -13.54
CA ALA A 141 -17.01 -1.97 -14.06
C ALA A 141 -16.95 -1.91 -15.59
N ASP A 142 -17.95 -2.44 -16.28
CA ASP A 142 -18.08 -2.49 -17.74
C ASP A 142 -17.99 -1.11 -18.43
N HIS A 143 -18.20 -0.01 -17.69
CA HIS A 143 -18.18 1.34 -18.21
C HIS A 143 -16.84 2.07 -17.98
N ILE A 144 -16.02 1.62 -17.02
CA ILE A 144 -14.77 2.27 -16.63
C ILE A 144 -13.84 2.51 -17.83
N PRO A 145 -13.53 1.51 -18.69
CA PRO A 145 -12.57 1.72 -19.78
C PRO A 145 -12.98 2.83 -20.77
N TYR A 146 -14.28 2.94 -21.06
CA TYR A 146 -14.82 3.97 -21.93
C TYR A 146 -14.77 5.35 -21.27
N ILE A 147 -15.16 5.41 -19.99
CA ILE A 147 -15.19 6.66 -19.23
C ILE A 147 -13.76 7.21 -19.10
N VAL A 148 -12.80 6.40 -18.65
CA VAL A 148 -11.38 6.76 -18.56
C VAL A 148 -10.89 7.34 -19.89
N SER A 149 -11.14 6.64 -21.00
CA SER A 149 -10.73 7.10 -22.33
C SER A 149 -11.34 8.45 -22.72
N SER A 150 -12.58 8.73 -22.31
CA SER A 150 -13.27 9.98 -22.63
C SER A 150 -12.77 11.18 -21.82
N LEU A 151 -12.28 10.96 -20.59
CA LEU A 151 -11.89 12.02 -19.67
C LEU A 151 -10.48 12.55 -19.93
N VAL A 152 -9.61 11.78 -20.58
CA VAL A 152 -8.23 12.18 -20.90
C VAL A 152 -8.19 13.56 -21.55
N ALA A 153 -9.01 13.80 -22.57
CA ALA A 153 -9.02 15.07 -23.30
C ALA A 153 -9.48 16.26 -22.43
N ALA A 154 -10.44 16.03 -21.53
CA ALA A 154 -10.95 17.06 -20.64
C ALA A 154 -9.91 17.48 -19.60
N ILE A 155 -9.19 16.53 -19.02
CA ILE A 155 -8.09 16.79 -18.07
C ILE A 155 -6.92 17.45 -18.79
N SER A 156 -6.52 16.88 -19.93
CA SER A 156 -5.38 17.34 -20.74
C SER A 156 -5.49 18.80 -21.19
N LYS A 157 -6.71 19.31 -21.39
CA LYS A 157 -6.94 20.71 -21.76
C LYS A 157 -6.46 21.70 -20.68
N HIS A 158 -6.46 21.28 -19.42
CA HIS A 158 -6.13 22.10 -18.25
C HIS A 158 -4.71 21.90 -17.75
N MET A 159 -3.96 20.97 -18.35
CA MET A 159 -2.55 20.77 -18.06
C MET A 159 -1.70 21.85 -18.75
N HIS A 160 -1.25 22.84 -17.98
CA HIS A 160 -0.26 23.80 -18.44
C HIS A 160 1.08 23.60 -17.71
N PRO A 161 2.22 23.59 -18.43
CA PRO A 161 3.54 23.23 -17.85
C PRO A 161 4.07 24.24 -16.85
N SER A 162 3.54 25.47 -16.90
CA SER A 162 3.92 26.58 -16.03
C SER A 162 2.92 26.82 -14.91
N SER A 163 1.89 25.97 -14.78
CA SER A 163 0.82 26.12 -13.79
C SER A 163 1.10 25.19 -12.63
N GLU A 164 2.04 25.57 -11.76
CA GLU A 164 2.20 24.94 -10.46
C GLU A 164 1.69 25.87 -9.35
N PRO A 165 0.88 25.37 -8.39
CA PRO A 165 0.29 24.02 -8.37
C PRO A 165 -0.68 23.80 -9.54
N TRP A 166 -0.90 22.53 -9.94
CA TRP A 166 -1.88 22.20 -10.97
C TRP A 166 -3.27 22.70 -10.57
N PRO A 167 -4.13 23.11 -11.53
CA PRO A 167 -5.49 23.47 -11.21
C PRO A 167 -6.24 22.30 -10.55
N GLN A 168 -7.14 22.57 -9.60
CA GLN A 168 -7.96 21.54 -8.92
C GLN A 168 -8.70 20.59 -9.88
N VAL A 169 -9.05 21.07 -11.08
CA VAL A 169 -9.68 20.24 -12.11
C VAL A 169 -8.76 19.11 -12.58
N VAL A 170 -7.45 19.36 -12.66
CA VAL A 170 -6.45 18.35 -13.00
C VAL A 170 -6.27 17.40 -11.82
N GLU A 171 -6.08 17.94 -10.61
CA GLU A 171 -5.86 17.12 -9.41
C GLU A 171 -7.03 16.17 -9.15
N ARG A 172 -8.26 16.68 -9.14
CA ARG A 172 -9.46 15.86 -8.97
C ARG A 172 -9.70 14.92 -10.15
N GLY A 173 -9.25 15.30 -11.34
CA GLY A 173 -9.27 14.44 -12.51
C GLY A 173 -8.37 13.22 -12.33
N PHE A 174 -7.16 13.40 -11.80
CA PHE A 174 -6.23 12.31 -11.48
C PHE A 174 -6.80 11.41 -10.40
N ALA A 175 -7.29 11.98 -9.29
CA ALA A 175 -7.91 11.23 -8.21
C ALA A 175 -9.10 10.37 -8.70
N ALA A 176 -9.97 10.92 -9.56
CA ALA A 176 -11.08 10.17 -10.14
C ALA A 176 -10.60 9.01 -11.05
N LEU A 177 -9.54 9.23 -11.85
CA LEU A 177 -8.97 8.18 -12.68
C LEU A 177 -8.24 7.11 -11.86
N ALA A 178 -7.55 7.49 -10.79
CA ALA A 178 -6.88 6.57 -9.88
C ALA A 178 -7.88 5.66 -9.16
N LEU A 179 -8.97 6.24 -8.65
CA LEU A 179 -10.07 5.49 -8.04
C LEU A 179 -10.71 4.53 -9.06
N MET A 180 -10.94 4.96 -10.30
CA MET A 180 -11.43 4.06 -11.36
C MET A 180 -10.46 2.91 -11.67
N ALA A 181 -9.16 3.18 -11.67
CA ALA A 181 -8.14 2.15 -11.88
C ALA A 181 -8.19 1.11 -10.75
N GLN A 182 -8.25 1.58 -9.51
CA GLN A 182 -8.36 0.73 -8.33
C GLN A 182 -9.65 -0.08 -8.33
N SER A 183 -10.80 0.54 -8.61
CA SER A 183 -12.08 -0.16 -8.70
C SER A 183 -12.02 -1.27 -9.74
N TRP A 184 -11.53 -0.96 -10.94
CA TRP A 184 -11.32 -1.97 -11.99
C TRP A 184 -10.44 -3.12 -11.46
N GLU A 185 -9.26 -2.84 -10.93
CA GLU A 185 -8.36 -3.87 -10.41
C GLU A 185 -8.97 -4.74 -9.28
N ASN A 186 -9.80 -4.17 -8.41
CA ASN A 186 -10.47 -4.93 -7.36
C ASN A 186 -11.50 -5.92 -7.93
N PHE A 187 -12.24 -5.54 -8.98
CA PHE A 187 -13.21 -6.43 -9.63
C PHE A 187 -12.54 -7.67 -10.27
N LEU A 188 -11.28 -7.55 -10.72
CA LEU A 188 -10.52 -8.69 -11.24
C LEU A 188 -10.28 -9.76 -10.18
N ARG A 189 -10.00 -9.36 -8.93
CA ARG A 189 -9.64 -10.28 -7.86
C ARG A 189 -10.84 -11.08 -7.36
N GLU A 190 -12.06 -10.58 -7.56
CA GLU A 190 -13.32 -11.24 -7.19
C GLU A 190 -13.89 -12.14 -8.30
N GLU A 191 -13.65 -11.85 -9.59
CA GLU A 191 -14.21 -12.60 -10.73
C GLU A 191 -13.34 -13.76 -11.29
N VAL A 192 -12.25 -14.16 -10.61
CA VAL A 192 -11.32 -15.22 -11.10
C VAL A 192 -11.96 -16.60 -11.29
N GLU A 193 -13.23 -16.80 -10.90
CA GLU A 193 -13.91 -18.10 -11.04
C GLU A 193 -14.59 -18.38 -12.39
N LEU A 194 -14.66 -17.45 -13.36
CA LEU A 194 -15.43 -17.67 -14.60
C LEU A 194 -14.70 -17.30 -15.91
N ASP A 195 -14.19 -18.34 -16.57
CA ASP A 195 -13.45 -18.43 -17.86
C ASP A 195 -14.08 -17.75 -19.12
N GLN A 196 -15.13 -16.92 -19.01
CA GLN A 196 -15.81 -16.27 -20.15
C GLN A 196 -15.63 -14.73 -20.22
N SER A 197 -15.04 -14.09 -19.21
CA SER A 197 -14.86 -12.61 -19.13
C SER A 197 -13.49 -12.09 -19.62
N SER A 198 -12.48 -12.96 -19.79
CA SER A 198 -11.07 -12.54 -19.96
C SER A 198 -10.81 -11.62 -21.16
N GLY A 199 -11.40 -11.89 -22.33
CA GLY A 199 -11.11 -11.09 -23.53
C GLY A 199 -11.66 -9.66 -23.50
N LYS A 200 -12.82 -9.44 -22.85
CA LYS A 200 -13.37 -8.09 -22.65
C LYS A 200 -12.54 -7.33 -21.62
N TRP A 201 -12.18 -8.01 -20.54
CA TRP A 201 -11.33 -7.49 -19.49
C TRP A 201 -9.97 -7.01 -20.04
N GLU A 202 -9.24 -7.88 -20.74
CA GLU A 202 -7.95 -7.55 -21.36
C GLU A 202 -8.07 -6.34 -22.30
N SER A 203 -9.15 -6.27 -23.08
CA SER A 203 -9.41 -5.14 -23.97
C SER A 203 -9.69 -3.84 -23.19
N GLY A 204 -10.38 -3.93 -22.05
CA GLY A 204 -10.65 -2.83 -21.14
C GLY A 204 -9.38 -2.32 -20.46
N GLN A 205 -8.58 -3.23 -19.87
CA GLN A 205 -7.29 -2.92 -19.26
C GLN A 205 -6.35 -2.25 -20.27
N ALA A 206 -6.29 -2.75 -21.51
CA ALA A 206 -5.49 -2.14 -22.56
C ALA A 206 -5.97 -0.73 -22.94
N ALA A 207 -7.28 -0.46 -22.92
CA ALA A 207 -7.83 0.86 -23.17
C ALA A 207 -7.50 1.85 -22.03
N ILE A 208 -7.65 1.41 -20.78
CA ILE A 208 -7.27 2.16 -19.58
C ILE A 208 -5.78 2.51 -19.62
N ALA A 209 -4.91 1.53 -19.86
CA ALA A 209 -3.47 1.74 -19.90
C ALA A 209 -3.04 2.70 -21.02
N LYS A 210 -3.67 2.63 -22.20
CA LYS A 210 -3.42 3.58 -23.30
C LYS A 210 -3.84 5.00 -22.93
N ALA A 211 -4.98 5.15 -22.26
CA ALA A 211 -5.50 6.43 -21.81
C ALA A 211 -4.60 7.07 -20.75
N PHE A 212 -4.21 6.30 -19.71
CA PHE A 212 -3.30 6.76 -18.66
C PHE A 212 -1.91 7.06 -19.20
N SER A 213 -1.36 6.19 -20.06
CA SER A 213 -0.07 6.43 -20.71
C SER A 213 -0.10 7.73 -21.52
N ALA A 214 -1.15 7.98 -22.31
CA ALA A 214 -1.28 9.22 -23.07
C ALA A 214 -1.31 10.45 -22.14
N LEU A 215 -2.06 10.37 -21.03
CA LEU A 215 -2.18 11.44 -20.05
C LEU A 215 -0.85 11.74 -19.34
N LEU A 216 -0.16 10.71 -18.85
CA LEU A 216 1.14 10.86 -18.19
C LEU A 216 2.23 11.31 -19.17
N GLN A 217 2.21 10.85 -20.43
CA GLN A 217 3.13 11.37 -21.46
C GLN A 217 2.90 12.86 -21.73
N GLN A 218 1.64 13.32 -21.69
CA GLN A 218 1.35 14.74 -21.80
C GLN A 218 1.88 15.51 -20.58
N ALA A 219 1.61 15.01 -19.37
CA ALA A 219 2.04 15.64 -18.13
C ALA A 219 3.56 15.73 -17.99
N TRP A 220 4.30 14.67 -18.34
CA TRP A 220 5.71 14.52 -18.00
C TRP A 220 6.67 14.66 -19.19
N LEU A 221 6.30 14.20 -20.39
CA LEU A 221 7.25 14.09 -21.51
C LEU A 221 7.14 15.24 -22.53
N THR A 222 6.00 15.92 -22.61
CA THR A 222 5.73 16.91 -23.68
C THR A 222 6.57 18.20 -23.53
N HIS A 223 7.18 18.42 -22.35
CA HIS A 223 7.86 19.66 -21.99
C HIS A 223 9.38 19.54 -21.82
N ILE A 224 9.95 18.38 -22.12
CA ILE A 224 11.41 18.16 -22.18
C ILE A 224 11.93 18.75 -23.51
N GLN A 225 11.85 20.07 -23.70
CA GLN A 225 12.56 20.78 -24.76
C GLN A 225 13.85 21.43 -24.21
N PRO A 226 14.96 21.39 -24.98
CA PRO A 226 16.29 21.74 -24.50
C PRO A 226 16.55 23.25 -24.58
N LEU A 227 15.82 24.06 -23.82
CA LEU A 227 16.14 25.48 -23.69
C LEU A 227 16.03 25.95 -22.24
N GLU A 228 17.18 25.89 -21.56
CA GLU A 228 17.60 26.81 -20.50
C GLU A 228 16.59 27.08 -19.37
N CYS A 229 16.07 26.02 -18.75
CA CYS A 229 15.77 25.96 -17.32
C CYS A 229 15.50 24.50 -16.96
N GLU A 230 16.14 23.99 -15.91
CA GLU A 230 15.73 22.75 -15.25
C GLU A 230 14.35 22.99 -14.62
N VAL A 231 13.29 22.88 -15.42
CA VAL A 231 11.94 22.78 -14.89
C VAL A 231 11.73 21.29 -14.66
N SER A 232 11.87 20.86 -13.41
CA SER A 232 11.46 19.52 -12.98
C SER A 232 10.00 19.31 -13.39
N ALA A 233 9.63 18.07 -13.72
CA ALA A 233 8.22 17.77 -13.91
C ALA A 233 7.45 18.08 -12.60
N PRO A 234 6.16 18.44 -12.68
CA PRO A 234 5.40 18.83 -11.51
C PRO A 234 5.21 17.65 -10.55
N PRO A 235 5.44 17.85 -9.23
CA PRO A 235 5.23 16.81 -8.23
C PRO A 235 3.75 16.62 -7.85
N SER A 236 2.83 17.49 -8.31
CA SER A 236 1.40 17.37 -7.99
C SER A 236 0.83 15.99 -8.35
N CYS A 237 0.02 15.43 -7.45
CA CYS A 237 -0.67 14.14 -7.61
C CYS A 237 0.28 12.95 -7.77
N ILE A 238 1.39 12.88 -7.02
CA ILE A 238 2.33 11.76 -7.14
C ILE A 238 1.68 10.42 -6.81
N ASP A 239 0.81 10.35 -5.80
CA ASP A 239 0.13 9.12 -5.40
C ASP A 239 -0.81 8.64 -6.51
N ASP A 240 -1.75 9.51 -6.93
CA ASP A 240 -2.67 9.22 -8.03
C ASP A 240 -1.90 8.83 -9.31
N SER A 241 -0.84 9.56 -9.63
CA SER A 241 -0.02 9.27 -10.81
C SER A 241 0.71 7.93 -10.70
N SER A 242 1.13 7.54 -9.49
CA SER A 242 1.72 6.23 -9.21
C SER A 242 0.68 5.12 -9.35
N MET A 243 -0.57 5.35 -8.94
CA MET A 243 -1.70 4.44 -9.19
C MET A 243 -1.96 4.28 -10.68
N LEU A 244 -2.02 5.38 -11.45
CA LEU A 244 -2.19 5.31 -12.91
C LEU A 244 -1.03 4.53 -13.56
N LEU A 245 0.20 4.80 -13.14
CA LEU A 245 1.40 4.14 -13.64
C LEU A 245 1.41 2.65 -13.28
N ARG A 246 0.99 2.28 -12.07
CA ARG A 246 0.81 0.89 -11.63
C ARG A 246 -0.19 0.17 -12.54
N SER A 247 -1.33 0.79 -12.83
CA SER A 247 -2.33 0.20 -13.74
C SER A 247 -1.80 -0.01 -15.16
N ILE A 248 -0.94 0.91 -15.65
CA ILE A 248 -0.21 0.73 -16.91
C ILE A 248 0.72 -0.49 -16.84
N ILE A 249 1.50 -0.63 -15.77
CA ILE A 249 2.43 -1.76 -15.58
C ILE A 249 1.69 -3.10 -15.58
N LEU A 250 0.57 -3.18 -14.86
CA LEU A 250 -0.26 -4.39 -14.77
C LEU A 250 -0.87 -4.80 -16.12
N SER A 251 -1.03 -3.85 -17.05
CA SER A 251 -1.52 -4.14 -18.41
C SER A 251 -0.49 -4.81 -19.34
N VAL A 252 0.79 -4.86 -18.95
CA VAL A 252 1.87 -5.31 -19.83
C VAL A 252 1.92 -6.84 -19.93
N SER A 253 1.35 -7.37 -21.00
CA SER A 253 1.41 -8.79 -21.37
C SER A 253 2.64 -9.17 -22.21
N GLU A 254 3.23 -8.21 -22.94
CA GLU A 254 4.33 -8.44 -23.88
C GLU A 254 5.30 -7.25 -23.95
N ARG A 255 6.54 -7.49 -24.39
CA ARG A 255 7.61 -6.46 -24.43
C ARG A 255 7.33 -5.30 -25.40
N ASN A 256 6.61 -5.53 -26.49
CA ASN A 256 6.19 -4.47 -27.43
C ASN A 256 5.28 -3.43 -26.77
N VAL A 257 4.41 -3.85 -25.84
CA VAL A 257 3.49 -2.96 -25.11
C VAL A 257 4.26 -1.91 -24.31
N ILE A 258 5.43 -2.28 -23.75
CA ILE A 258 6.32 -1.36 -23.02
C ILE A 258 6.77 -0.20 -23.92
N GLU A 259 7.12 -0.50 -25.18
CA GLU A 259 7.54 0.52 -26.15
C GLU A 259 6.36 1.35 -26.66
N GLU A 260 5.21 0.73 -26.90
CA GLU A 260 3.98 1.41 -27.33
C GLU A 260 3.49 2.43 -26.29
N LEU A 261 3.55 2.06 -25.01
CA LEU A 261 3.13 2.91 -23.89
C LEU A 261 4.24 3.83 -23.36
N LYS A 262 5.43 3.83 -23.99
CA LYS A 262 6.62 4.58 -23.55
C LYS A 262 6.91 4.43 -22.05
N LEU A 263 6.73 3.23 -21.54
CA LEU A 263 6.73 2.99 -20.10
C LEU A 263 8.12 3.24 -19.49
N SER A 264 9.20 2.91 -20.20
CA SER A 264 10.57 3.18 -19.72
C SER A 264 10.85 4.69 -19.57
N GLU A 265 10.32 5.52 -20.47
CA GLU A 265 10.45 6.97 -20.40
C GLU A 265 9.61 7.58 -19.26
N LEU A 266 8.38 7.07 -19.07
CA LEU A 266 7.52 7.49 -17.97
C LEU A 266 8.14 7.13 -16.60
N LEU A 267 8.64 5.90 -16.46
CA LEU A 267 9.28 5.43 -15.24
C LEU A 267 10.54 6.21 -14.89
N LEU A 268 11.29 6.68 -15.88
CA LEU A 268 12.44 7.55 -15.65
C LEU A 268 12.03 8.88 -15.03
N VAL A 269 11.02 9.56 -15.60
CA VAL A 269 10.57 10.84 -15.03
C VAL A 269 9.95 10.64 -13.65
N TRP A 270 9.14 9.59 -13.48
CA TRP A 270 8.55 9.26 -12.19
C TRP A 270 9.61 8.96 -11.12
N ALA A 271 10.66 8.20 -11.45
CA ALA A 271 11.75 7.90 -10.51
C ALA A 271 12.52 9.17 -10.11
N ASP A 272 12.75 10.09 -11.05
CA ASP A 272 13.36 11.39 -10.78
C ASP A 272 12.43 12.22 -9.85
N LEU A 273 11.10 12.18 -10.06
CA LEU A 273 10.11 12.90 -9.23
C LEU A 273 10.03 12.39 -7.78
N ILE A 274 9.94 11.07 -7.59
CA ILE A 274 9.89 10.51 -6.23
C ILE A 274 11.23 10.64 -5.52
N GLY A 275 12.35 10.64 -6.25
CA GLY A 275 13.69 10.80 -5.68
C GLY A 275 13.87 12.15 -4.95
N ASP A 276 13.20 13.20 -5.43
CA ASP A 276 13.20 14.55 -4.85
C ASP A 276 11.94 14.84 -4.01
N TRP A 277 11.16 13.81 -3.64
CA TRP A 277 9.92 13.95 -2.89
C TRP A 277 10.15 14.29 -1.42
N HIS A 278 9.43 15.29 -0.91
CA HIS A 278 9.56 15.78 0.46
C HIS A 278 8.22 16.06 1.17
N ALA A 279 7.08 15.77 0.54
CA ALA A 279 5.74 15.99 1.09
C ALA A 279 5.17 14.68 1.64
N TRP A 280 5.70 14.24 2.77
CA TRP A 280 5.35 12.95 3.38
C TRP A 280 4.02 13.02 4.15
N GLU A 281 2.99 12.33 3.64
CA GLU A 281 1.68 12.18 4.28
C GLU A 281 1.17 10.73 4.11
N GLU A 282 0.61 10.13 5.17
CA GLU A 282 0.29 8.69 5.25
C GLU A 282 -0.65 8.17 4.16
N THR A 283 -1.57 9.02 3.70
CA THR A 283 -2.53 8.71 2.65
C THR A 283 -2.02 9.01 1.24
N GLU A 284 -0.90 9.76 1.10
CA GLU A 284 -0.40 10.26 -0.19
C GLU A 284 0.87 9.53 -0.68
N ASP A 285 1.27 8.42 -0.05
CA ASP A 285 2.45 7.66 -0.48
C ASP A 285 2.23 6.14 -0.65
N LEU A 286 1.04 5.63 -0.35
CA LEU A 286 0.72 4.21 -0.44
C LEU A 286 0.91 3.68 -1.86
N SER A 287 0.36 4.37 -2.86
CA SER A 287 0.39 3.95 -4.26
C SER A 287 1.80 3.97 -4.83
N VAL A 288 2.70 4.77 -4.25
CA VAL A 288 4.11 4.84 -4.65
C VAL A 288 4.81 3.52 -4.33
N PHE A 289 4.65 2.99 -3.11
CA PHE A 289 5.27 1.73 -2.70
C PHE A 289 4.74 0.53 -3.51
N ASP A 290 3.43 0.49 -3.76
CA ASP A 290 2.84 -0.56 -4.59
C ASP A 290 3.35 -0.49 -6.03
N CYS A 291 3.49 0.72 -6.58
CA CYS A 291 4.09 0.91 -7.89
C CYS A 291 5.54 0.41 -7.93
N ILE A 292 6.35 0.68 -6.90
CA ILE A 292 7.75 0.19 -6.80
C ILE A 292 7.82 -1.33 -6.95
N LYS A 293 6.98 -2.07 -6.20
CA LYS A 293 6.95 -3.55 -6.25
C LYS A 293 6.63 -4.04 -7.67
N GLU A 294 5.60 -3.47 -8.30
CA GLU A 294 5.21 -3.86 -9.65
C GLU A 294 6.27 -3.53 -10.71
N ILE A 295 7.00 -2.41 -10.57
CA ILE A 295 8.10 -2.06 -11.49
C ILE A 295 9.22 -3.09 -11.41
N VAL A 296 9.58 -3.54 -10.21
CA VAL A 296 10.63 -4.54 -10.01
C VAL A 296 10.23 -5.87 -10.64
N ASN A 297 8.97 -6.29 -10.46
CA ASN A 297 8.41 -7.48 -11.09
C ASN A 297 8.37 -7.37 -12.62
N LEU A 298 8.01 -6.19 -13.15
CA LEU A 298 8.05 -5.94 -14.58
C LEU A 298 9.47 -6.03 -15.13
N HIS A 299 10.46 -5.49 -14.41
CA HIS A 299 11.87 -5.58 -14.78
C HIS A 299 12.37 -7.03 -14.77
N SER A 300 12.03 -7.82 -13.74
CA SER A 300 12.46 -9.21 -13.64
C SER A 300 11.92 -10.07 -14.80
N LYS A 301 10.74 -9.73 -15.32
CA LYS A 301 10.08 -10.41 -16.44
C LYS A 301 10.56 -9.95 -17.83
N TYR A 302 10.75 -8.65 -18.05
CA TYR A 302 10.97 -8.09 -19.41
C TYR A 302 12.28 -7.32 -19.60
N GLU A 303 13.10 -7.13 -18.56
CA GLU A 303 14.36 -6.37 -18.56
C GLU A 303 14.17 -4.93 -19.09
N LEU A 304 13.57 -4.08 -18.25
CA LEU A 304 13.31 -2.67 -18.57
C LEU A 304 14.59 -1.88 -18.92
N LYS A 305 14.50 -1.04 -19.96
CA LYS A 305 15.57 -0.10 -20.35
C LYS A 305 15.77 0.94 -19.26
N ASN A 306 17.03 1.31 -19.01
CA ASN A 306 17.44 2.32 -18.02
C ASN A 306 17.06 2.00 -16.56
N PHE A 307 16.62 0.77 -16.26
CA PHE A 307 16.21 0.40 -14.91
C PHE A 307 17.38 0.42 -13.92
N ILE A 308 18.43 -0.37 -14.18
CA ILE A 308 19.61 -0.44 -13.31
C ILE A 308 20.68 0.58 -13.70
N VAL A 309 20.90 0.79 -15.00
CA VAL A 309 21.91 1.74 -15.51
C VAL A 309 21.29 2.54 -16.63
N ARG A 310 21.34 3.86 -16.49
CA ARG A 310 20.88 4.78 -17.53
C ARG A 310 21.96 4.99 -18.57
N GLN A 311 21.56 4.96 -19.84
CA GLN A 311 22.49 5.22 -20.94
C GLN A 311 22.99 6.66 -20.90
N MET A 312 24.30 6.84 -21.05
CA MET A 312 24.94 8.16 -21.11
C MET A 312 24.37 8.98 -22.28
N PRO A 313 24.03 10.26 -22.06
CA PRO A 313 23.58 11.11 -23.15
C PRO A 313 24.70 11.28 -24.20
N PRO A 314 24.37 11.30 -25.51
CA PRO A 314 25.36 11.49 -26.54
C PRO A 314 25.97 12.91 -26.47
N PRO A 315 27.23 13.10 -26.89
CA PRO A 315 27.86 14.43 -26.94
C PRO A 315 26.99 15.42 -27.75
N PRO A 316 26.88 16.70 -27.34
CA PRO A 316 27.84 17.46 -26.52
C PRO A 316 27.46 17.65 -25.05
N ALA A 317 26.44 16.97 -24.53
CA ALA A 317 26.06 17.08 -23.11
C ALA A 317 27.25 16.69 -22.19
N PRO A 318 27.50 17.42 -21.09
CA PRO A 318 28.55 17.05 -20.14
C PRO A 318 28.27 15.64 -19.60
N PRO A 319 29.30 14.79 -19.39
CA PRO A 319 29.14 13.42 -18.92
C PRO A 319 28.84 13.42 -17.42
N VAL A 320 27.65 13.87 -17.05
CA VAL A 320 27.08 13.62 -15.72
C VAL A 320 26.36 12.29 -15.82
N PRO A 321 26.70 11.27 -15.01
CA PRO A 321 25.95 10.03 -14.96
C PRO A 321 24.50 10.37 -14.55
N PRO A 322 23.52 10.19 -15.44
CA PRO A 322 22.15 10.47 -15.08
C PRO A 322 21.64 9.33 -14.20
N GLN A 323 20.84 9.65 -13.17
CA GLN A 323 20.26 8.63 -12.29
C GLN A 323 19.38 7.68 -13.10
N SER A 324 19.54 6.38 -12.82
CA SER A 324 18.68 5.31 -13.31
C SER A 324 17.38 5.22 -12.50
N ILE A 325 16.40 4.48 -13.01
CA ILE A 325 15.09 4.32 -12.34
C ILE A 325 15.30 3.78 -10.92
N ILE A 326 16.16 2.77 -10.75
CA ILE A 326 16.39 2.16 -9.44
C ILE A 326 17.12 3.09 -8.47
N GLU A 327 17.95 4.01 -8.97
CA GLU A 327 18.65 5.00 -8.12
C GLU A 327 17.68 6.05 -7.60
N GLY A 328 16.74 6.52 -8.42
CA GLY A 328 15.66 7.43 -7.99
C GLY A 328 14.74 6.78 -6.95
N ILE A 329 14.31 5.53 -7.19
CA ILE A 329 13.57 4.73 -6.20
C ILE A 329 14.39 4.55 -4.92
N GLY A 330 15.70 4.26 -5.05
CA GLY A 330 16.59 4.08 -3.91
C GLY A 330 16.72 5.34 -3.05
N ALA A 331 16.73 6.53 -3.66
CA ALA A 331 16.71 7.80 -2.94
C ALA A 331 15.41 7.98 -2.16
N PHE A 332 14.26 7.78 -2.81
CA PHE A 332 12.93 7.85 -2.18
C PHE A 332 12.83 6.91 -0.97
N LEU A 333 13.17 5.63 -1.14
CA LEU A 333 13.09 4.63 -0.07
C LEU A 333 14.03 4.95 1.11
N SER A 334 15.22 5.47 0.83
CA SER A 334 16.17 5.85 1.88
C SER A 334 15.62 7.00 2.75
N GLU A 335 14.92 7.95 2.14
CA GLU A 335 14.29 9.05 2.87
C GLU A 335 13.02 8.58 3.59
N ALA A 336 12.20 7.72 2.96
CA ALA A 336 10.98 7.14 3.54
C ALA A 336 11.23 6.38 4.85
N ILE A 337 12.34 5.63 4.94
CA ILE A 337 12.78 4.92 6.16
C ILE A 337 12.93 5.85 7.37
N LEU A 338 13.17 7.14 7.15
CA LEU A 338 13.39 8.13 8.21
C LEU A 338 12.11 8.83 8.68
N GLN A 339 10.97 8.62 8.00
CA GLN A 339 9.72 9.35 8.23
C GLN A 339 8.84 8.71 9.32
N TYR A 340 7.52 8.69 9.10
CA TYR A 340 6.52 8.09 9.98
C TYR A 340 6.54 6.54 9.88
N PRO A 341 5.93 5.82 10.84
CA PRO A 341 6.02 4.36 10.96
C PRO A 341 5.59 3.62 9.69
N SER A 342 4.43 3.95 9.13
CA SER A 342 3.87 3.24 7.98
C SER A 342 4.76 3.38 6.72
N ALA A 343 5.30 4.58 6.45
CA ALA A 343 6.30 4.78 5.41
C ALA A 343 7.60 3.99 5.68
N THR A 344 8.07 3.98 6.94
CA THR A 344 9.25 3.19 7.33
C THR A 344 9.04 1.71 7.04
N TRP A 345 7.88 1.16 7.39
CA TRP A 345 7.53 -0.22 7.19
C TRP A 345 7.52 -0.61 5.71
N ARG A 346 6.74 0.14 4.91
CA ARG A 346 6.62 -0.07 3.46
C ARG A 346 7.96 0.10 2.74
N ALA A 347 8.77 1.08 3.16
CA ALA A 347 10.08 1.30 2.58
C ALA A 347 11.04 0.15 2.86
N CYS A 348 11.10 -0.34 4.11
CA CYS A 348 11.88 -1.52 4.47
C CYS A 348 11.43 -2.77 3.70
N SER A 349 10.11 -2.98 3.53
CA SER A 349 9.58 -4.05 2.67
C SER A 349 10.13 -3.95 1.24
N CYS A 350 10.11 -2.76 0.64
CA CYS A 350 10.63 -2.54 -0.72
C CYS A 350 12.15 -2.71 -0.84
N VAL A 351 12.93 -2.50 0.24
CA VAL A 351 14.39 -2.72 0.24
C VAL A 351 14.72 -4.17 -0.12
N HIS A 352 13.96 -5.14 0.42
CA HIS A 352 14.14 -6.56 0.12
C HIS A 352 13.97 -6.84 -1.38
N THR A 353 12.84 -6.40 -1.92
CA THR A 353 12.49 -6.50 -3.34
C THR A 353 13.57 -5.88 -4.23
N LEU A 354 14.02 -4.65 -3.96
CA LEU A 354 15.03 -3.96 -4.79
C LEU A 354 16.40 -4.63 -4.78
N LEU A 355 16.83 -5.20 -3.64
CA LEU A 355 18.15 -5.79 -3.51
C LEU A 355 18.21 -7.22 -4.08
N HIS A 356 17.13 -7.98 -3.97
CA HIS A 356 17.16 -9.44 -4.16
C HIS A 356 16.38 -9.96 -5.38
N VAL A 357 15.41 -9.21 -5.92
CA VAL A 357 14.62 -9.60 -7.09
C VAL A 357 15.31 -9.25 -8.42
N PRO A 358 15.87 -8.03 -8.62
CA PRO A 358 16.57 -7.71 -9.86
C PRO A 358 17.84 -8.54 -10.06
N LYS A 359 18.12 -8.89 -11.33
CA LYS A 359 19.34 -9.60 -11.73
C LYS A 359 20.47 -8.62 -11.99
N TYR A 360 21.33 -8.42 -11.00
CA TYR A 360 22.53 -7.60 -11.13
C TYR A 360 23.66 -8.38 -11.82
N SER A 361 24.20 -7.80 -12.89
CA SER A 361 25.42 -8.26 -13.54
C SER A 361 26.66 -7.64 -12.91
N PHE A 362 27.85 -8.13 -13.29
CA PHE A 362 29.13 -7.54 -12.89
C PHE A 362 29.26 -6.05 -13.25
N GLU A 363 28.69 -5.64 -14.39
CA GLU A 363 28.75 -4.24 -14.85
C GLU A 363 27.83 -3.31 -14.02
N THR A 364 26.83 -3.89 -13.36
CA THR A 364 25.81 -3.17 -12.60
C THR A 364 25.96 -3.34 -11.08
N GLU A 365 26.98 -4.07 -10.63
CA GLU A 365 27.24 -4.39 -9.22
C GLU A 365 27.43 -3.12 -8.37
N GLY A 366 28.05 -2.09 -8.95
CA GLY A 366 28.25 -0.80 -8.29
C GLY A 366 26.95 -0.10 -7.90
N VAL A 367 25.87 -0.27 -8.68
CA VAL A 367 24.55 0.29 -8.35
C VAL A 367 23.95 -0.41 -7.14
N LYS A 368 24.00 -1.75 -7.12
CA LYS A 368 23.56 -2.55 -5.96
C LYS A 368 24.33 -2.16 -4.69
N GLN A 369 25.64 -1.91 -4.81
CA GLN A 369 26.47 -1.46 -3.70
C GLN A 369 26.05 -0.07 -3.21
N SER A 370 25.77 0.86 -4.12
CA SER A 370 25.28 2.21 -3.79
C SER A 370 23.95 2.15 -3.02
N LEU A 371 22.98 1.37 -3.52
CA LEU A 371 21.70 1.14 -2.83
C LEU A 371 21.91 0.57 -1.43
N THR A 372 22.78 -0.45 -1.31
CA THR A 372 23.12 -1.06 -0.02
C THR A 372 23.68 -0.04 0.95
N ILE A 373 24.53 0.88 0.50
CA ILE A 373 25.08 1.96 1.33
C ILE A 373 23.96 2.87 1.82
N SER A 374 23.11 3.38 0.93
CA SER A 374 22.04 4.32 1.28
C SER A 374 21.03 3.70 2.24
N PHE A 375 20.55 2.49 1.96
CA PHE A 375 19.61 1.77 2.81
C PHE A 375 20.21 1.44 4.18
N SER A 376 21.47 1.00 4.25
CA SER A 376 22.13 0.73 5.54
C SER A 376 22.27 1.99 6.39
N CYS A 377 22.62 3.13 5.78
CA CYS A 377 22.71 4.40 6.48
C CYS A 377 21.35 4.86 7.04
N ALA A 378 20.30 4.80 6.22
CA ALA A 378 18.95 5.20 6.60
C ALA A 378 18.38 4.28 7.69
N ALA A 379 18.38 2.96 7.43
CA ALA A 379 17.86 1.97 8.37
C ALA A 379 18.61 2.00 9.70
N PHE A 380 19.94 2.04 9.70
CA PHE A 380 20.67 2.10 10.96
C PHE A 380 20.47 3.42 11.70
N SER A 381 20.31 4.55 11.00
CA SER A 381 19.96 5.82 11.63
C SER A 381 18.59 5.78 12.28
N ARG A 382 17.59 5.19 11.62
CA ARG A 382 16.26 4.97 12.20
C ARG A 382 16.31 4.03 13.41
N PHE A 383 17.02 2.91 13.28
CA PHE A 383 17.19 1.94 14.35
C PHE A 383 17.79 2.57 15.61
N ARG A 384 18.85 3.37 15.46
CA ARG A 384 19.46 4.10 16.59
C ARG A 384 18.51 5.07 17.29
N ALA A 385 17.58 5.69 16.56
CA ALA A 385 16.59 6.56 17.15
C ALA A 385 15.59 5.79 18.04
N ILE A 386 15.28 4.54 17.69
CA ILE A 386 14.28 3.70 18.38
C ILE A 386 14.88 2.61 19.29
N GLN A 387 16.20 2.43 19.31
CA GLN A 387 16.87 1.32 20.01
C GLN A 387 16.66 1.28 21.53
N SER A 388 16.24 2.38 22.15
CA SER A 388 16.08 2.45 23.60
C SER A 388 14.82 1.75 24.11
N LYS A 389 13.84 1.54 23.22
CA LYS A 389 12.57 0.86 23.52
C LYS A 389 12.20 -0.01 22.32
N PRO A 390 12.12 -1.34 22.47
CA PRO A 390 11.55 -2.21 21.45
C PRO A 390 10.15 -1.71 21.05
N SER A 391 9.96 -1.49 19.75
CA SER A 391 8.69 -1.07 19.14
C SER A 391 8.46 -1.93 17.89
N SER A 392 7.25 -1.89 17.32
CA SER A 392 6.91 -2.62 16.09
C SER A 392 7.93 -2.38 14.96
N LEU A 393 8.41 -1.14 14.81
CA LEU A 393 9.42 -0.74 13.81
C LEU A 393 10.81 -1.38 13.95
N TRP A 394 11.13 -2.09 15.03
CA TRP A 394 12.41 -2.80 15.12
C TRP A 394 12.53 -3.87 14.05
N LYS A 395 11.48 -4.69 13.88
CA LYS A 395 11.43 -5.80 12.91
C LYS A 395 11.83 -5.35 11.49
N PRO A 396 11.13 -4.42 10.83
CA PRO A 396 11.39 -4.04 9.44
C PRO A 396 12.78 -3.43 9.26
N VAL A 397 13.21 -2.57 10.20
CA VAL A 397 14.48 -1.86 10.07
C VAL A 397 15.68 -2.81 10.27
N VAL A 398 15.59 -3.73 11.24
CA VAL A 398 16.65 -4.73 11.46
C VAL A 398 16.74 -5.69 10.29
N LEU A 399 15.61 -6.13 9.72
CA LEU A 399 15.58 -7.00 8.53
C LEU A 399 16.10 -6.29 7.27
N ALA A 400 15.81 -5.00 7.08
CA ALA A 400 16.36 -4.23 5.97
C ALA A 400 17.90 -4.16 6.03
N ILE A 401 18.49 -3.97 7.22
CA ILE A 401 19.94 -4.05 7.42
C ILE A 401 20.46 -5.47 7.14
N SER A 402 19.71 -6.51 7.52
CA SER A 402 20.05 -7.92 7.23
C SER A 402 20.17 -8.19 5.73
N SER A 403 19.24 -7.69 4.92
CA SER A 403 19.29 -7.80 3.45
C SER A 403 20.50 -7.07 2.85
N CYS A 404 20.79 -5.86 3.36
CA CYS A 404 22.00 -5.13 3.02
C CYS A 404 23.28 -5.91 3.38
N TYR A 405 23.31 -6.51 4.56
CA TYR A 405 24.46 -7.27 5.07
C TYR A 405 24.73 -8.50 4.22
N LEU A 406 23.70 -9.24 3.81
CA LEU A 406 23.84 -10.38 2.92
C LEU A 406 24.41 -9.99 1.54
N CYS A 407 24.13 -8.77 1.07
CA CYS A 407 24.68 -8.25 -0.17
C CYS A 407 26.16 -7.86 -0.04
N TYR A 408 26.51 -7.01 0.94
CA TYR A 408 27.87 -6.48 1.11
C TYR A 408 28.31 -6.39 2.58
N PRO A 409 28.70 -7.51 3.23
CA PRO A 409 28.99 -7.55 4.67
C PRO A 409 30.01 -6.48 5.13
N ALA A 410 31.13 -6.36 4.42
CA ALA A 410 32.22 -5.45 4.79
C ALA A 410 31.82 -3.96 4.65
N VAL A 411 30.95 -3.63 3.70
CA VAL A 411 30.46 -2.27 3.50
C VAL A 411 29.52 -1.89 4.64
N VAL A 412 28.55 -2.76 4.93
CA VAL A 412 27.58 -2.55 6.01
C VAL A 412 28.28 -2.45 7.36
N GLU A 413 29.22 -3.33 7.68
CA GLU A 413 30.04 -3.23 8.90
C GLU A 413 30.77 -1.89 9.02
N GLY A 414 31.30 -1.38 7.90
CA GLY A 414 31.95 -0.07 7.85
C GLY A 414 31.00 1.08 8.18
N ILE A 415 29.75 1.01 7.70
CA ILE A 415 28.69 1.99 7.95
C ILE A 415 28.27 1.94 9.42
N LEU A 416 27.90 0.75 9.92
CA LEU A 416 27.46 0.56 11.30
C LEU A 416 28.51 1.06 12.30
N LYS A 417 29.79 0.77 12.04
CA LYS A 417 30.91 1.20 12.89
C LYS A 417 31.20 2.71 12.82
N LYS A 418 30.97 3.34 11.66
CA LYS A 418 31.20 4.78 11.49
C LYS A 418 30.19 5.58 12.30
N ASP A 419 28.95 5.09 12.35
CA ASP A 419 27.82 5.78 12.92
C ASP A 419 27.73 5.60 14.45
N GLU A 420 28.08 4.43 14.97
CA GLU A 420 28.14 4.15 16.40
C GLU A 420 29.27 3.16 16.74
N ASP A 421 30.03 3.44 17.79
CA ASP A 421 31.07 2.52 18.23
C ASP A 421 30.42 1.24 18.77
N GLY A 422 30.71 0.10 18.13
CA GLY A 422 30.01 -1.15 18.39
C GLY A 422 28.69 -1.33 17.63
N GLY A 423 28.37 -0.50 16.64
CA GLY A 423 27.11 -0.60 15.87
C GLY A 423 26.82 -1.98 15.26
N PHE A 424 27.86 -2.71 14.83
CA PHE A 424 27.70 -4.10 14.36
C PHE A 424 27.21 -5.04 15.47
N ALA A 425 27.76 -4.89 16.69
CA ALA A 425 27.36 -5.70 17.83
C ALA A 425 25.94 -5.37 18.27
N LEU A 426 25.59 -4.08 18.28
CA LEU A 426 24.26 -3.57 18.59
C LEU A 426 23.19 -4.15 17.64
N TRP A 427 23.40 -4.02 16.33
CA TRP A 427 22.48 -4.59 15.33
C TRP A 427 22.42 -6.12 15.42
N GLY A 428 23.56 -6.80 15.58
CA GLY A 428 23.60 -8.26 15.73
C GLY A 428 22.85 -8.75 16.97
N SER A 429 22.94 -8.04 18.09
CA SER A 429 22.16 -8.31 19.30
C SER A 429 20.67 -8.11 19.05
N ALA A 430 20.27 -7.06 18.32
CA ALA A 430 18.87 -6.82 17.99
C ALA A 430 18.29 -7.92 17.07
N LEU A 431 19.05 -8.37 16.07
CA LEU A 431 18.66 -9.50 15.22
C LEU A 431 18.51 -10.79 16.02
N ALA A 432 19.47 -11.10 16.90
CA ALA A 432 19.39 -12.25 17.78
C ALA A 432 18.17 -12.18 18.71
N PHE A 433 17.87 -10.97 19.22
CA PHE A 433 16.73 -10.72 20.08
C PHE A 433 15.37 -10.93 19.37
N LEU A 434 15.22 -10.43 18.13
CA LEU A 434 14.01 -10.64 17.31
C LEU A 434 13.74 -12.12 17.00
N CYS A 435 14.78 -12.93 16.90
CA CYS A 435 14.67 -14.36 16.66
C CYS A 435 14.41 -15.17 17.94
N SER A 436 14.53 -14.55 19.11
CA SER A 436 14.32 -15.23 20.38
C SER A 436 12.83 -15.38 20.67
N SER A 437 12.43 -16.48 21.31
CA SER A 437 11.03 -16.74 21.67
C SER A 437 10.48 -15.84 22.80
N SER A 438 11.12 -14.71 23.09
CA SER A 438 10.89 -13.90 24.29
C SER A 438 10.22 -12.54 24.03
N LEU A 439 9.92 -12.20 22.77
CA LEU A 439 9.35 -10.92 22.36
C LEU A 439 8.07 -11.10 21.52
N GLU A 440 7.09 -10.22 21.77
CA GLU A 440 6.03 -9.86 20.82
C GLU A 440 6.34 -8.44 20.32
N PRO A 441 6.41 -8.16 18.99
CA PRO A 441 6.09 -9.05 17.87
C PRO A 441 7.28 -9.95 17.48
N ARG A 442 7.00 -11.24 17.28
CA ARG A 442 7.95 -12.25 16.79
C ARG A 442 8.06 -12.15 15.26
N LEU A 443 9.13 -12.70 14.68
CA LEU A 443 9.12 -13.04 13.26
C LEU A 443 8.00 -14.07 13.04
N SER A 444 7.07 -13.82 12.12
CA SER A 444 5.90 -14.67 11.90
C SER A 444 5.95 -15.36 10.54
N LEU A 445 6.40 -14.64 9.51
CA LEU A 445 6.36 -15.08 8.12
C LEU A 445 7.59 -15.93 7.75
N GLU A 446 7.40 -16.93 6.87
CA GLU A 446 8.48 -17.84 6.42
C GLU A 446 9.69 -17.05 5.88
N SER A 447 9.42 -16.07 5.02
CA SER A 447 10.43 -15.21 4.38
C SER A 447 11.24 -14.39 5.40
N GLU A 448 10.58 -13.81 6.41
CA GLU A 448 11.23 -13.07 7.49
C GLU A 448 12.20 -13.97 8.27
N ILE A 449 11.74 -15.16 8.64
CA ILE A 449 12.51 -16.12 9.42
C ILE A 449 13.69 -16.65 8.59
N LYS A 450 13.46 -16.97 7.30
CA LYS A 450 14.51 -17.41 6.37
C LYS A 450 15.59 -16.37 6.19
N LEU A 451 15.23 -15.10 5.99
CA LEU A 451 16.18 -14.00 5.91
C LEU A 451 17.02 -13.88 7.19
N ALA A 452 16.39 -14.02 8.36
CA ALA A 452 17.07 -13.99 9.64
C ALA A 452 18.06 -15.16 9.81
N VAL A 453 17.69 -16.38 9.43
CA VAL A 453 18.56 -17.57 9.46
C VAL A 453 19.80 -17.37 8.60
N LEU A 454 19.62 -16.94 7.35
CA LEU A 454 20.75 -16.70 6.42
C LEU A 454 21.70 -15.63 6.95
N THR A 455 21.13 -14.58 7.54
CA THR A 455 21.90 -13.45 8.09
C THR A 455 22.66 -13.86 9.35
N LEU A 456 22.00 -14.53 10.30
CA LEU A 456 22.64 -15.00 11.53
C LEU A 456 23.78 -15.97 11.25
N ALA A 457 23.65 -16.86 10.26
CA ALA A 457 24.75 -17.74 9.84
C ALA A 457 25.98 -16.94 9.40
N LYS A 458 25.78 -15.85 8.64
CA LYS A 458 26.87 -14.95 8.21
C LYS A 458 27.47 -14.14 9.37
N VAL A 459 26.64 -13.67 10.30
CA VAL A 459 27.09 -12.95 11.50
C VAL A 459 27.94 -13.86 12.39
N VAL A 460 27.52 -15.10 12.61
CA VAL A 460 28.29 -16.11 13.37
C VAL A 460 29.64 -16.38 12.70
N GLU A 461 29.66 -16.64 11.39
CA GLU A 461 30.88 -16.81 10.60
C GLU A 461 31.84 -15.62 10.79
N ARG A 462 31.29 -14.40 10.74
CA ARG A 462 32.05 -13.17 10.90
C ARG A 462 32.63 -13.00 12.30
N LEU A 463 31.83 -13.19 13.34
CA LEU A 463 32.24 -13.05 14.75
C LEU A 463 33.34 -14.04 15.12
N LEU A 464 33.29 -15.26 14.59
CA LEU A 464 34.35 -16.25 14.74
C LEU A 464 35.65 -15.82 14.04
N GLY A 465 35.54 -15.22 12.85
CA GLY A 465 36.68 -14.65 12.13
C GLY A 465 37.39 -13.52 12.87
N LEU A 466 36.70 -12.81 13.77
CA LEU A 466 37.28 -11.75 14.62
C LEU A 466 38.07 -12.30 15.83
N GLY A 467 38.04 -13.61 16.07
CA GLY A 467 38.94 -14.28 17.02
C GLY A 467 38.58 -14.15 18.50
N ASN A 468 37.29 -13.93 18.83
CA ASN A 468 36.81 -13.88 20.21
C ASN A 468 35.66 -14.89 20.47
N PRO A 469 35.95 -16.20 20.54
CA PRO A 469 34.93 -17.26 20.64
C PRO A 469 34.12 -17.26 21.95
N GLY A 470 34.46 -16.41 22.92
CA GLY A 470 33.76 -16.28 24.20
C GLY A 470 32.92 -15.01 24.34
N SER A 471 32.67 -14.25 23.27
CA SER A 471 31.78 -13.09 23.34
C SER A 471 30.33 -13.52 23.53
N SER A 472 29.59 -12.86 24.43
CA SER A 472 28.16 -13.12 24.66
C SER A 472 27.36 -13.02 23.36
N LEU A 473 27.63 -12.00 22.55
CA LEU A 473 26.98 -11.79 21.26
C LEU A 473 27.08 -13.01 20.32
N LEU A 474 28.25 -13.65 20.22
CA LEU A 474 28.42 -14.85 19.37
C LEU A 474 27.53 -15.99 19.85
N GLN A 475 27.40 -16.16 21.17
CA GLN A 475 26.56 -17.20 21.75
C GLN A 475 25.08 -16.90 21.53
N ASP A 476 24.68 -15.65 21.75
CA ASP A 476 23.31 -15.17 21.53
C ASP A 476 22.93 -15.37 20.05
N CYS A 477 23.75 -14.91 19.11
CA CYS A 477 23.49 -15.11 17.67
C CYS A 477 23.47 -16.58 17.26
N TYR A 478 24.32 -17.44 17.85
CA TYR A 478 24.32 -18.88 17.53
C TYR A 478 23.10 -19.61 18.11
N ALA A 479 22.66 -19.24 19.32
CA ALA A 479 21.42 -19.76 19.90
C ALA A 479 20.21 -19.32 19.08
N SER A 480 20.12 -18.03 18.76
CA SER A 480 19.07 -17.46 17.91
C SER A 480 19.04 -18.07 16.51
N LEU A 481 20.20 -18.42 15.92
CA LEU A 481 20.26 -19.13 14.64
C LEU A 481 19.57 -20.49 14.73
N MET A 482 19.80 -21.23 15.82
CA MET A 482 19.16 -22.52 16.04
C MET A 482 17.67 -22.36 16.32
N GLU A 483 17.26 -21.35 17.09
CA GLU A 483 15.85 -21.04 17.36
C GLU A 483 15.10 -20.66 16.08
N ALA A 484 15.63 -19.72 15.30
CA ALA A 484 15.04 -19.31 14.03
C ALA A 484 14.96 -20.46 13.02
N ALA A 485 15.98 -21.33 12.97
CA ALA A 485 15.95 -22.51 12.10
C ALA A 485 14.87 -23.52 12.52
N VAL A 486 14.64 -23.71 13.82
CA VAL A 486 13.53 -24.54 14.31
C VAL A 486 12.20 -23.91 13.94
N GLN A 487 12.04 -22.62 14.19
CA GLN A 487 10.81 -21.90 13.89
C GLN A 487 10.48 -21.93 12.39
N LEU A 488 11.47 -21.72 11.53
CA LEU A 488 11.29 -21.80 10.08
C LEU A 488 10.72 -23.15 9.67
N LYS A 489 11.22 -24.22 10.29
CA LYS A 489 10.74 -25.56 10.00
C LYS A 489 9.32 -25.80 10.54
N GLU A 490 8.98 -25.25 11.72
CA GLU A 490 7.62 -25.32 12.25
C GLU A 490 6.64 -24.65 11.28
N VAL A 491 6.94 -23.43 10.80
CA VAL A 491 6.10 -22.71 9.81
C VAL A 491 5.95 -23.48 8.50
N GLN A 492 7.03 -24.06 7.98
CA GLN A 492 6.99 -24.85 6.76
C GLN A 492 6.17 -26.15 6.92
N GLU A 493 6.21 -26.80 8.08
CA GLU A 493 5.40 -27.99 8.36
C GLU A 493 3.92 -27.63 8.54
N ASP A 494 3.61 -26.47 9.12
CA ASP A 494 2.23 -25.99 9.28
C ASP A 494 1.58 -25.69 7.92
N GLU A 495 2.29 -25.01 7.01
CA GLU A 495 1.82 -24.74 5.63
C GLU A 495 1.60 -26.02 4.82
N GLU A 496 2.44 -27.05 4.99
CA GLU A 496 2.29 -28.35 4.30
C GLU A 496 1.09 -29.17 4.83
N ASN A 497 0.67 -28.97 6.08
CA ASN A 497 -0.46 -29.71 6.67
C ASN A 497 -1.82 -29.08 6.32
N ASP A 498 -1.90 -27.77 6.10
CA ASP A 498 -3.14 -27.08 5.72
C ASP A 498 -3.57 -27.35 4.26
N GLU A 499 -2.64 -27.74 3.38
CA GLU A 499 -2.98 -28.16 2.00
C GLU A 499 -3.47 -29.64 1.91
N GLY A 500 -3.53 -30.36 3.04
CA GLY A 500 -3.72 -31.82 3.07
C GLY A 500 -5.02 -32.37 3.65
N ASP A 501 -5.88 -31.56 4.28
CA ASP A 501 -6.98 -32.07 5.12
C ASP A 501 -8.39 -31.91 4.50
N ASP A 502 -8.48 -32.06 3.18
CA ASP A 502 -9.74 -32.14 2.41
C ASP A 502 -10.10 -33.60 2.03
N GLU A 503 -9.80 -34.58 2.91
CA GLU A 503 -10.32 -35.95 2.78
C GLU A 503 -11.17 -36.38 3.98
N GLU A 504 -12.49 -36.21 3.80
CA GLU A 504 -13.58 -37.05 4.30
C GLU A 504 -13.43 -37.67 5.70
N ALA A 505 -13.97 -37.00 6.72
CA ALA A 505 -14.49 -37.67 7.90
C ALA A 505 -16.02 -37.80 7.79
N GLU A 506 -16.45 -38.87 7.11
CA GLU A 506 -17.85 -39.32 7.08
C GLU A 506 -18.42 -39.48 8.51
N ASP A 507 -19.62 -38.94 8.65
CA ASP A 507 -20.66 -39.22 9.65
C ASP A 507 -20.43 -40.45 10.53
N LYS A 508 -20.34 -40.22 11.84
CA LYS A 508 -20.87 -41.15 12.83
C LYS A 508 -21.74 -40.41 13.82
N GLU A 509 -23.04 -40.41 13.51
CA GLU A 509 -24.09 -40.38 14.51
C GLU A 509 -23.82 -41.46 15.56
N ASP A 510 -23.68 -41.05 16.82
CA ASP A 510 -24.03 -41.92 17.94
C ASP A 510 -24.72 -41.06 19.01
N ASP A 511 -26.05 -41.06 18.92
CA ASP A 511 -26.93 -40.70 20.03
C ASP A 511 -26.62 -41.63 21.21
N ASN A 512 -26.30 -41.10 22.40
CA ASN A 512 -27.11 -41.30 23.61
C ASN A 512 -26.51 -40.72 24.89
N GLU A 513 -27.39 -39.97 25.57
CA GLU A 513 -27.70 -39.96 27.00
C GLU A 513 -26.80 -39.19 28.00
N GLU A 514 -27.33 -38.00 28.32
CA GLU A 514 -27.73 -37.52 29.65
C GLU A 514 -26.69 -37.18 30.73
N SER A 515 -26.78 -35.89 31.10
CA SER A 515 -26.61 -35.27 32.42
C SER A 515 -25.20 -35.14 32.98
N GLU A 516 -24.76 -33.88 33.11
CA GLU A 516 -24.55 -33.25 34.42
C GLU A 516 -24.55 -31.72 34.22
N ASP A 517 -25.58 -31.08 34.79
CA ASP A 517 -25.64 -29.63 34.99
C ASP A 517 -24.49 -29.25 35.97
N ASP A 518 -23.43 -28.63 35.46
CA ASP A 518 -22.51 -27.83 36.28
C ASP A 518 -22.49 -26.41 35.72
N ASP A 519 -23.47 -25.62 36.18
CA ASP A 519 -23.45 -24.16 36.13
C ASP A 519 -22.29 -23.64 37.01
N GLU A 520 -21.08 -23.56 36.44
CA GLU A 520 -20.00 -22.71 36.95
C GLU A 520 -19.64 -21.61 35.94
N ASP A 521 -20.64 -20.84 35.50
CA ASP A 521 -20.41 -19.49 34.96
C ASP A 521 -20.03 -18.56 36.12
N SER A 522 -18.77 -18.66 36.56
CA SER A 522 -18.08 -17.58 37.22
C SER A 522 -17.33 -16.76 36.16
N GLU A 523 -18.09 -16.15 35.25
CA GLU A 523 -17.70 -14.91 34.60
C GLU A 523 -17.34 -13.94 35.74
N GLY A 524 -16.05 -13.81 36.02
CA GLY A 524 -15.58 -12.80 36.95
C GLY A 524 -15.97 -11.46 36.33
N ASP A 525 -16.81 -10.69 37.02
CA ASP A 525 -17.20 -9.32 36.66
C ASP A 525 -15.96 -8.54 36.15
N GLU A 526 -15.71 -8.57 34.84
CA GLU A 526 -14.93 -7.56 34.15
C GLU A 526 -15.85 -6.34 34.16
N CYS A 527 -15.73 -5.53 35.22
CA CYS A 527 -16.38 -4.24 35.26
C CYS A 527 -16.06 -3.52 33.95
N GLU A 528 -17.08 -3.29 33.12
CA GLU A 528 -16.98 -2.43 31.94
C GLU A 528 -16.28 -1.12 32.35
N GLU A 529 -15.16 -0.81 31.67
CA GLU A 529 -14.37 0.40 31.92
C GLU A 529 -15.32 1.60 31.93
N THR A 530 -15.36 2.33 33.05
CA THR A 530 -16.22 3.50 33.14
C THR A 530 -15.69 4.60 32.22
N GLU A 531 -16.57 5.49 31.72
CA GLU A 531 -16.18 6.61 30.86
C GLU A 531 -15.05 7.45 31.48
N GLU A 532 -15.02 7.58 32.81
CA GLU A 532 -13.99 8.33 33.53
C GLU A 532 -12.63 7.58 33.54
N GLU A 533 -12.63 6.24 33.62
CA GLU A 533 -11.43 5.40 33.50
C GLU A 533 -10.90 5.39 32.06
N PHE A 534 -11.79 5.32 31.07
CA PHE A 534 -11.45 5.46 29.66
C PHE A 534 -10.81 6.82 29.37
N LEU A 535 -11.43 7.91 29.84
CA LEU A 535 -10.91 9.27 29.68
C LEU A 535 -9.60 9.48 30.44
N GLU A 536 -9.42 8.88 31.62
CA GLU A 536 -8.17 8.95 32.37
C GLU A 536 -7.05 8.15 31.70
N ARG A 537 -7.37 7.00 31.09
CA ARG A 537 -6.42 6.22 30.27
C ARG A 537 -5.99 6.99 29.03
N TYR A 538 -6.93 7.62 28.32
CA TYR A 538 -6.63 8.51 27.20
C TYR A 538 -5.83 9.74 27.62
N ALA A 539 -6.16 10.36 28.75
CA ALA A 539 -5.38 11.48 29.29
C ALA A 539 -3.96 11.05 29.68
N LYS A 540 -3.78 9.86 30.26
CA LYS A 540 -2.45 9.28 30.53
C LYS A 540 -1.70 8.95 29.24
N ALA A 541 -2.39 8.41 28.24
CA ALA A 541 -1.80 8.15 26.92
C ALA A 541 -1.34 9.45 26.25
N ALA A 542 -2.16 10.50 26.28
CA ALA A 542 -1.83 11.84 25.77
C ALA A 542 -0.65 12.48 26.51
N VAL A 543 -0.61 12.38 27.84
CA VAL A 543 0.52 12.89 28.66
C VAL A 543 1.79 12.08 28.43
N ASN A 544 1.68 10.77 28.15
CA ASN A 544 2.82 9.94 27.76
C ASN A 544 3.34 10.26 26.36
N LEU A 545 2.45 10.65 25.43
CA LEU A 545 2.76 11.17 24.09
C LEU A 545 3.44 12.55 24.14
N GLU A 546 3.08 13.39 25.12
CA GLU A 546 3.70 14.73 25.28
C GLU A 546 5.07 14.66 25.99
N ASN A 547 5.31 13.67 26.85
CA ASN A 547 6.54 13.55 27.65
C ASN A 547 7.59 12.57 27.08
N ASN A 548 7.21 11.66 26.19
CA ASN A 548 8.14 10.87 25.39
C ASN A 548 7.97 11.29 23.93
N THR A 549 9.06 11.43 23.18
CA THR A 549 9.04 11.27 21.72
C THR A 549 8.67 9.82 21.37
N LEU A 550 7.45 9.40 21.74
CA LEU A 550 6.89 8.13 21.35
C LEU A 550 6.53 8.30 19.88
N VAL A 551 7.19 7.51 19.05
CA VAL A 551 6.75 7.26 17.69
C VAL A 551 5.32 6.75 17.82
N GLU A 552 4.36 7.47 17.24
CA GLU A 552 2.98 7.01 17.11
C GLU A 552 3.02 5.59 16.54
N GLU A 553 2.66 4.58 17.32
CA GLU A 553 2.55 3.22 16.80
C GLU A 553 1.25 3.22 16.01
N GLY A 554 1.33 3.49 14.69
CA GLY A 554 0.19 3.36 13.78
C GLY A 554 -0.38 1.94 13.84
N ASP A 555 -1.65 1.77 13.48
CA ASP A 555 -2.36 0.48 13.53
C ASP A 555 -1.50 -0.63 12.91
N VAL A 556 -1.00 -1.50 13.80
CA VAL A 556 -0.06 -2.59 13.47
C VAL A 556 -0.79 -3.74 12.78
N GLU A 557 -2.12 -3.78 12.88
CA GLU A 557 -2.96 -4.92 12.46
C GLU A 557 -3.06 -5.08 10.93
N ASP A 558 -2.84 -4.03 10.13
CA ASP A 558 -2.99 -4.07 8.65
C ASP A 558 -1.65 -4.10 7.87
N GLN A 559 -0.50 -4.25 8.53
CA GLN A 559 0.81 -4.03 7.90
C GLN A 559 1.68 -5.28 7.70
N GLU A 560 1.22 -6.50 8.03
CA GLU A 560 1.97 -7.73 7.74
C GLU A 560 2.01 -8.05 6.24
N HIS A 561 3.00 -7.46 5.54
CA HIS A 561 3.29 -7.75 4.14
C HIS A 561 4.48 -8.70 4.07
N ASP A 562 4.30 -9.80 3.35
CA ASP A 562 5.38 -10.73 3.03
C ASP A 562 6.55 -10.04 2.31
N ILE A 563 7.78 -10.44 2.66
CA ILE A 563 8.99 -9.86 2.07
C ILE A 563 9.46 -10.71 0.89
N GLU A 564 9.63 -10.09 -0.27
CA GLU A 564 10.08 -10.80 -1.46
C GLU A 564 11.61 -10.99 -1.44
N LEU A 565 12.05 -12.23 -1.25
CA LEU A 565 13.46 -12.58 -1.10
C LEU A 565 14.16 -12.91 -2.43
N GLY A 566 13.42 -13.07 -3.52
CA GLY A 566 13.96 -13.26 -4.87
C GLY A 566 14.99 -14.40 -4.92
N SER A 567 16.23 -14.10 -5.32
CA SER A 567 17.29 -15.13 -5.38
C SER A 567 17.66 -15.78 -4.03
N LEU A 568 17.29 -15.18 -2.90
CA LEU A 568 17.51 -15.78 -1.58
C LEU A 568 16.50 -16.90 -1.29
N ASP A 569 15.35 -16.93 -1.97
CA ASP A 569 14.38 -18.02 -1.81
C ASP A 569 14.91 -19.36 -2.31
N GLU A 570 15.75 -19.34 -3.34
CA GLU A 570 16.38 -20.54 -3.89
C GLU A 570 17.50 -21.09 -2.98
N VAL A 571 17.89 -20.37 -1.93
CA VAL A 571 18.98 -20.77 -1.04
C VAL A 571 18.48 -21.82 -0.04
N ASP A 572 19.07 -23.01 -0.11
CA ASP A 572 18.86 -24.09 0.87
C ASP A 572 19.37 -23.68 2.26
N GLN A 573 18.44 -23.23 3.11
CA GLN A 573 18.68 -22.82 4.48
C GLN A 573 19.26 -23.96 5.34
N LEU A 574 18.83 -25.20 5.11
CA LEU A 574 19.28 -26.36 5.90
C LEU A 574 20.75 -26.60 5.64
N LYS A 575 21.19 -26.51 4.38
CA LYS A 575 22.60 -26.64 4.02
C LYS A 575 23.46 -25.54 4.63
N VAL A 576 22.95 -24.30 4.69
CA VAL A 576 23.64 -23.18 5.33
C VAL A 576 23.83 -23.47 6.82
N VAL A 577 22.75 -23.82 7.54
CA VAL A 577 22.78 -24.15 8.98
C VAL A 577 23.68 -25.35 9.25
N ALA A 578 23.57 -26.42 8.46
CA ALA A 578 24.41 -27.61 8.60
C ALA A 578 25.90 -27.28 8.44
N SER A 579 26.26 -26.45 7.45
CA SER A 579 27.64 -26.04 7.24
C SER A 579 28.19 -25.19 8.40
N SER A 580 27.35 -24.34 8.99
CA SER A 580 27.70 -23.53 10.15
C SER A 580 27.96 -24.40 11.39
N ILE A 581 27.10 -25.40 11.62
CA ILE A 581 27.29 -26.37 12.71
C ILE A 581 28.58 -27.17 12.49
N GLU A 582 28.77 -27.77 11.31
CA GLU A 582 29.94 -28.61 11.01
C GLU A 582 31.26 -27.85 11.23
N ARG A 583 31.33 -26.58 10.83
CA ARG A 583 32.56 -25.80 10.88
C ARG A 583 32.84 -25.20 12.25
N TYR A 584 31.81 -24.85 13.01
CA TYR A 584 31.97 -23.91 14.13
C TYR A 584 31.47 -24.42 15.48
N HIS A 585 30.67 -25.50 15.51
CA HIS A 585 30.09 -26.01 16.75
C HIS A 585 31.13 -26.24 17.85
N ASN A 586 32.25 -26.90 17.53
CA ASN A 586 33.28 -27.27 18.51
C ASN A 586 34.00 -26.05 19.10
N VAL A 587 34.12 -24.98 18.31
CA VAL A 587 34.77 -23.74 18.72
C VAL A 587 33.85 -22.94 19.64
N ILE A 588 32.55 -22.91 19.34
CA ILE A 588 31.54 -22.21 20.13
C ILE A 588 31.31 -22.94 21.47
N MET A 589 31.24 -24.27 21.45
CA MET A 589 31.01 -25.10 22.65
C MET A 589 32.20 -25.12 23.63
N GLN A 590 33.39 -24.63 23.24
CA GLN A 590 34.53 -24.44 24.15
C GLN A 590 34.34 -23.24 25.10
N GLY A 591 33.36 -22.35 24.83
CA GLY A 591 33.16 -21.09 25.56
C GLY A 591 32.04 -21.08 26.62
N GLN A 592 30.95 -21.83 26.43
CA GLN A 592 29.82 -22.05 27.36
C GLN A 592 28.78 -23.00 26.72
N THR A 593 27.81 -23.50 27.49
CA THR A 593 26.82 -24.49 27.03
C THR A 593 25.50 -23.85 26.58
N LEU A 594 25.06 -24.17 25.36
CA LEU A 594 23.68 -23.93 24.89
C LEU A 594 22.63 -24.59 25.81
N SER A 595 21.41 -24.05 25.83
CA SER A 595 20.29 -24.66 26.56
C SER A 595 20.01 -26.08 26.06
N SER A 596 19.90 -27.03 26.98
CA SER A 596 19.55 -28.42 26.64
C SER A 596 18.17 -28.55 25.98
N GLN A 597 17.25 -27.62 26.27
CA GLN A 597 15.94 -27.54 25.64
C GLN A 597 16.07 -27.14 24.16
N LEU A 598 16.91 -26.15 23.85
CA LEU A 598 17.14 -25.71 22.47
C LEU A 598 17.78 -26.82 21.63
N ILE A 599 18.81 -27.49 22.16
CA ILE A 599 19.42 -28.65 21.48
C ILE A 599 18.37 -29.73 21.22
N SER A 600 17.53 -30.05 22.21
CA SER A 600 16.49 -31.05 22.03
C SER A 600 15.44 -30.66 20.99
N LYS A 601 14.99 -29.40 20.96
CA LYS A 601 14.06 -28.89 19.95
C LYS A 601 14.68 -28.94 18.56
N PHE A 602 15.92 -28.48 18.43
CA PHE A 602 16.65 -28.49 17.16
C PHE A 602 16.85 -29.90 16.60
N LEU A 603 17.19 -30.88 17.45
CA LEU A 603 17.36 -32.27 17.02
C LEU A 603 16.03 -32.95 16.63
N LYS A 604 14.90 -32.51 17.20
CA LYS A 604 13.56 -32.95 16.77
C LYS A 604 13.20 -32.37 15.41
N ALA A 605 13.44 -31.08 15.22
CA ALA A 605 13.22 -30.40 13.95
C ALA A 605 14.15 -30.96 12.85
N TYR A 606 15.43 -31.18 13.14
CA TYR A 606 16.40 -31.68 12.16
C TYR A 606 17.11 -32.97 12.58
N PRO A 607 16.42 -34.13 12.58
CA PRO A 607 17.00 -35.41 12.96
C PRO A 607 18.26 -35.77 12.16
N GLN A 608 18.33 -35.36 10.89
CA GLN A 608 19.46 -35.57 9.99
C GLN A 608 20.76 -34.89 10.47
N LEU A 609 20.67 -33.85 11.31
CA LEU A 609 21.83 -33.14 11.85
C LEU A 609 22.33 -33.69 13.19
N THR A 610 21.68 -34.74 13.72
CA THR A 610 22.02 -35.35 15.02
C THR A 610 23.47 -35.83 15.10
N TYR A 611 23.97 -36.45 14.02
CA TYR A 611 25.35 -36.93 14.00
C TYR A 611 26.36 -35.79 14.05
N LEU A 612 26.07 -34.68 13.37
CA LEU A 612 26.92 -33.49 13.39
C LEU A 612 26.97 -32.91 14.81
N LEU A 613 25.82 -32.59 15.41
CA LEU A 613 25.75 -31.97 16.73
C LEU A 613 26.29 -32.82 17.91
N LEU A 614 26.24 -34.16 17.82
CA LEU A 614 26.70 -35.04 18.91
C LEU A 614 28.16 -35.51 18.76
N HIS A 615 28.77 -35.38 17.56
CA HIS A 615 30.10 -35.91 17.27
C HIS A 615 31.09 -34.91 16.68
N SER A 616 30.66 -33.68 16.37
CA SER A 616 31.56 -32.53 16.24
C SER A 616 31.95 -32.07 17.64
#